data_AF-A0A957QFU4-F1
#
_entry.id   AF-A0A957QFU4-F1
#
_cell.length_a   1.000
_cell.length_b   1.000
_cell.length_c   1.000
_cell.angle_alpha   90.00
_cell.angle_beta   90.00
_cell.angle_gamma   90.00
#
_symmetry.space_group_name_H-M   'P 1'
#
loop_
_entity.id
_entity.type
_entity.pdbx_description
1 polymer ?
#
loop_
_entity_poly.entity_id
_entity_poly.type
_entity_poly.pdbx_seq_one_letter_code
_entity_poly.pdbx_strand_id
1 'polypeptide(L)' 'MSISVIVHIANEEPALGEIEELPKTTDNILVVHNPRKMDGRDLPYLADEVTTMVLPWHRIIFLEIMPSDDADEIIGFVRD' A
#
# COMPACT_ATOMS: atom_id res chain seq x y z
N MET A 1 13.41 3.00 -1.54
CA MET A 1 12.37 3.92 -1.02
C MET A 1 11.11 3.09 -0.98
N SER A 2 10.45 3.01 0.17
CA SER A 2 9.16 2.32 0.25
C SER A 2 8.05 3.26 -0.21
N ILE A 3 7.05 2.68 -0.85
CA ILE A 3 5.85 3.37 -1.32
C ILE A 3 4.74 3.03 -0.33
N SER A 4 4.21 4.05 0.35
CA SER A 4 3.08 3.87 1.26
C SER A 4 1.81 3.57 0.47
N VAL A 5 1.07 2.54 0.89
CA VAL A 5 -0.16 2.09 0.22
C VAL A 5 -1.26 1.75 1.20
N ILE A 6 -2.50 1.96 0.76
CA ILE A 6 -3.69 1.42 1.42
C ILE A 6 -4.24 0.29 0.55
N VAL A 7 -4.34 -0.90 1.12
CA VAL A 7 -4.81 -2.11 0.45
C VAL A 7 -6.24 -2.42 0.87
N HIS A 8 -7.17 -2.35 -0.07
CA HIS A 8 -8.57 -2.70 0.17
C HIS A 8 -8.79 -4.18 -0.15
N ILE A 9 -8.97 -5.00 0.89
CA ILE A 9 -9.07 -6.46 0.78
C ILE A 9 -10.54 -6.88 0.81
N ALA A 10 -10.92 -7.84 -0.03
CA ALA A 10 -12.29 -8.32 -0.13
C ALA A 10 -12.79 -8.92 1.20
N ASN A 11 -13.89 -8.36 1.71
CA ASN A 11 -14.54 -8.72 2.99
C ASN A 11 -13.69 -8.44 4.24
N GLU A 12 -12.71 -7.54 4.15
CA GLU A 12 -11.86 -7.14 5.27
C GLU A 12 -11.76 -5.61 5.35
N GLU A 13 -11.32 -5.10 6.50
CA GLU A 13 -10.96 -3.69 6.62
C GLU A 13 -9.66 -3.36 5.84
N PRO A 14 -9.51 -2.13 5.31
CA PRO A 14 -8.30 -1.75 4.59
C PRO A 14 -7.06 -1.77 5.49
N ALA A 15 -5.93 -2.17 4.90
CA ALA A 15 -4.64 -2.20 5.58
C ALA A 15 -3.70 -1.14 5.00
N LEU A 16 -3.10 -0.33 5.86
CA LEU A 16 -1.98 0.56 5.54
C LEU A 16 -0.68 -0.24 5.59
N GLY A 17 0.21 -0.04 4.63
CA GLY A 17 1.53 -0.65 4.64
C GLY A 17 2.43 -0.04 3.59
N GLU A 18 3.52 -0.74 3.30
CA GLU A 18 4.59 -0.29 2.42
C GLU A 18 4.91 -1.35 1.36
N ILE A 19 5.16 -0.91 0.13
CA ILE A 19 5.66 -1.77 -0.96
C ILE A 19 7.00 -1.23 -1.48
N GLU A 20 7.86 -2.13 -1.96
CA GLU A 20 9.19 -1.75 -2.46
C GLU A 20 9.16 -1.18 -3.88
N GLU A 21 8.21 -1.64 -4.70
CA GLU A 21 8.05 -1.21 -6.08
C GLU A 21 6.56 -1.15 -6.48
N LEU A 22 6.23 -0.31 -7.46
CA LEU A 22 4.89 -0.27 -8.02
C LEU A 22 4.54 -1.62 -8.67
N PRO A 23 3.33 -2.15 -8.46
CA PRO A 23 2.96 -3.43 -9.03
C PRO A 23 2.95 -3.42 -10.56
N LYS A 24 3.38 -4.52 -11.15
CA LYS A 24 3.39 -4.77 -12.59
C LYS A 24 2.15 -5.56 -12.99
N THR A 25 1.78 -5.46 -14.26
CA THR A 25 0.64 -6.21 -14.83
C THR A 25 0.81 -7.73 -14.81
N THR A 26 2.02 -8.23 -14.53
CA THR A 26 2.37 -9.65 -14.48
C THR A 26 2.43 -10.21 -13.06
N ASP A 27 2.32 -9.34 -12.05
CA ASP A 27 2.35 -9.78 -10.66
C ASP A 27 1.07 -10.56 -10.34
N ASN A 28 1.21 -11.61 -9.55
CA ASN A 28 0.08 -12.43 -9.08
C ASN A 28 -0.17 -12.26 -7.57
N ILE A 29 0.77 -11.61 -6.90
CA ILE A 29 0.75 -11.32 -5.47
C ILE A 29 1.19 -9.89 -5.24
N LEU A 30 0.79 -9.34 -4.09
CA LEU A 30 1.30 -8.11 -3.52
C LEU A 30 2.01 -8.44 -2.21
N VAL A 31 3.24 -7.96 -2.04
CA VAL A 31 3.99 -8.07 -0.79
C VAL A 31 3.90 -6.72 -0.09
N VAL A 32 3.35 -6.72 1.12
CA VAL A 32 3.12 -5.52 1.93
C VAL A 32 3.92 -5.62 3.22
N HIS A 33 4.72 -4.61 3.50
CA HIS A 33 5.53 -4.48 4.70
C HIS A 33 4.84 -3.61 5.75
N ASN A 34 5.07 -3.93 7.02
CA ASN A 34 4.52 -3.24 8.20
C ASN A 34 2.99 -3.00 8.12
N PRO A 35 2.20 -4.04 7.80
CA PRO A 35 0.77 -3.91 7.58
C PRO A 35 0.05 -3.60 8.90
N ARG A 36 -0.79 -2.57 8.89
CA ARG A 36 -1.51 -2.08 10.08
C ARG A 36 -2.83 -1.46 9.68
N LYS A 37 -3.70 -1.23 10.65
CA LYS A 37 -4.90 -0.40 10.45
C LYS A 37 -4.50 1.04 10.16
N MET A 38 -5.42 1.80 9.56
CA MET A 38 -5.24 3.24 9.30
C MET A 38 -4.98 4.07 10.58
N ASP A 39 -5.46 3.60 11.73
CA ASP A 39 -5.22 4.23 13.03
C ASP A 39 -3.90 3.79 13.71
N GLY A 40 -3.11 2.97 13.04
CA GLY A 40 -1.81 2.49 13.50
C GLY A 40 -1.85 1.22 14.37
N ARG A 41 -3.03 0.68 14.68
CA ARG A 41 -3.15 -0.58 15.43
C ARG A 41 -2.88 -1.80 14.55
N ASP A 42 -2.61 -2.93 15.19
CA ASP A 42 -2.40 -4.21 14.51
C ASP A 42 -3.67 -4.71 13.80
N LEU A 43 -3.45 -5.48 12.75
CA LEU A 43 -4.52 -6.19 12.04
C LEU A 43 -4.92 -7.43 12.84
N PRO A 44 -6.20 -7.58 13.23
CA PRO A 44 -6.63 -8.62 14.17
C PRO A 44 -6.51 -10.05 13.62
N TYR A 45 -6.34 -10.18 12.30
CA TYR A 45 -6.17 -11.47 11.61
C TYR A 45 -4.71 -11.85 11.39
N LEU A 46 -3.75 -10.97 11.74
CA LEU A 46 -2.33 -11.30 11.71
C LEU A 46 -1.89 -11.84 13.07
N ALA A 47 -0.89 -12.74 13.05
CA ALA A 47 -0.20 -13.15 14.26
C ALA A 47 0.70 -12.02 14.77
N ASP A 48 1.07 -12.10 16.04
CA ASP A 48 2.01 -11.16 16.65
C ASP A 48 3.33 -11.11 15.87
N GLU A 49 3.95 -9.93 15.81
CA GLU A 49 5.25 -9.68 15.18
C GLU A 49 5.33 -9.93 13.65
N VAL A 50 4.21 -10.09 12.96
CA VAL A 50 4.19 -10.19 11.49
C VAL A 50 4.58 -8.85 10.87
N THR A 51 5.74 -8.81 10.21
CA THR A 51 6.22 -7.61 9.48
C THR A 51 5.90 -7.61 7.99
N THR A 52 5.50 -8.75 7.43
CA THR A 52 5.28 -8.93 5.99
C THR A 52 4.00 -9.72 5.75
N MET A 53 3.09 -9.14 4.98
CA MET A 53 1.86 -9.78 4.53
C MET A 53 1.90 -9.98 3.01
N VAL A 54 1.62 -11.19 2.54
CA VAL A 54 1.56 -11.53 1.12
C VAL A 54 0.11 -11.81 0.74
N LEU A 55 -0.42 -11.06 -0.22
CA LEU A 55 -1.80 -11.14 -0.66
C LEU A 55 -1.87 -11.57 -2.13
N PRO A 56 -2.77 -12.49 -2.50
CA PRO A 56 -3.02 -12.76 -3.91
C PRO A 56 -3.86 -11.63 -4.53
N TRP A 57 -3.56 -11.27 -5.79
CA TRP A 57 -4.21 -10.13 -6.45
C TRP A 57 -5.72 -10.23 -6.54
N HIS A 58 -6.27 -11.44 -6.72
CA HIS A 58 -7.72 -11.66 -6.84
C HIS A 58 -8.52 -11.38 -5.55
N ARG A 59 -7.84 -11.11 -4.41
CA ARG A 59 -8.46 -10.71 -3.14
C ARG A 59 -8.42 -9.20 -2.91
N ILE A 60 -7.66 -8.46 -3.71
CA ILE A 60 -7.52 -7.00 -3.59
C ILE A 60 -8.58 -6.33 -4.47
N ILE A 61 -9.37 -5.43 -3.89
CA ILE A 61 -10.39 -4.66 -4.60
C ILE A 61 -9.71 -3.52 -5.37
N PHE A 62 -8.87 -2.74 -4.70
CA PHE A 62 -8.00 -1.71 -5.29
C PHE A 62 -6.88 -1.31 -4.32
N LEU A 63 -5.91 -0.53 -4.82
CA LEU A 63 -4.82 0.07 -4.05
C LEU A 63 -4.89 1.60 -4.12
N GLU A 64 -4.65 2.26 -2.99
CA GLU A 64 -4.30 3.68 -2.97
C GLU A 64 -2.77 3.78 -2.88
N ILE A 65 -2.15 4.44 -3.86
CA ILE A 65 -0.73 4.77 -3.81
C ILE A 65 -0.62 6.16 -3.20
N MET A 66 -0.02 6.26 -2.03
CA MET A 66 0.13 7.55 -1.36
C MET A 66 1.22 8.37 -2.07
N PRO A 67 1.05 9.70 -2.17
CA PRO A 67 2.11 10.57 -2.68
C PRO A 67 3.37 10.38 -1.84
N SER A 68 4.51 10.19 -2.50
CA SER A 68 5.81 10.37 -1.86
C SER A 68 6.15 11.86 -1.86
N ASP A 69 6.80 12.35 -0.81
CA ASP A 69 7.25 13.75 -0.70
C ASP A 69 8.12 14.22 -1.90
N ASP A 70 8.70 13.29 -2.67
CA ASP A 70 9.48 13.59 -3.88
C ASP A 70 8.63 13.94 -5.12
N ALA A 71 7.29 13.82 -5.07
CA ALA A 71 6.40 14.05 -6.23
C ALA A 71 5.99 15.53 -6.43
N ASP A 72 6.37 16.44 -5.52
CA ASP A 72 5.93 17.84 -5.52
C ASP A 72 6.78 18.80 -6.39
N GLU A 73 7.79 18.33 -7.14
CA GLU A 73 8.53 19.15 -8.11
C GLU A 73 7.84 19.26 -9.49
N ILE A 74 6.52 19.47 -9.54
CA ILE A 74 5.89 19.96 -10.77
C ILE A 74 5.85 21.48 -10.72
N ILE A 75 6.93 22.09 -11.22
CA ILE A 75 7.02 23.54 -11.46
C ILE A 75 5.84 23.96 -12.33
N GLY A 76 4.85 24.64 -11.72
CA GLY A 76 3.75 25.27 -12.43
C GLY A 76 4.28 26.43 -13.27
N PHE A 77 4.52 26.21 -14.56
CA PHE A 77 4.77 27.29 -15.51
C PHE A 77 3.46 28.09 -15.69
N VAL A 78 3.36 29.22 -14.98
CA VAL A 78 2.40 30.27 -15.34
C VAL A 78 2.92 30.93 -16.61
N ARG A 79 2.13 30.92 -17.68
CA ARG A 79 2.34 31.80 -18.85
C ARG A 79 1.51 33.07 -18.62
N ASP A 80 2.17 34.22 -18.80
CA ASP A 80 1.58 35.57 -18.74
C ASP A 80 0.35 35.75 -19.63
#